data_AF-A0A2K5QDA0-F1
#
_entry.id   AF-A0A2K5QDA0-F1
#
_cell.length_a   1.000
_cell.length_b   1.000
_cell.length_c   1.000
_cell.angle_alpha   90.00
_cell.angle_beta   90.00
_cell.angle_gamma   90.00
#
_symmetry.space_group_name_H-M   'P 1'
#
loop_
_entity.id
_entity.type
_entity.pdbx_description
1 polymer ?
#
loop_
_entity_poly.entity_id
_entity_poly.type
_entity_poly.pdbx_seq_one_letter_code
_entity_poly.pdbx_strand_id
1 'polypeptide(L)'
;RIISMTFCHEEPFVMVSENVLGKPKKYQGFSIDVLDALSNYLGFNYEIYIAPDHKYGSPQEDGTWNGLVGELVFKRADIGISALTITPDRENVVDFTTRYMDYSVGVLLRRAEKTVDMFACLAPFDLSLWACIAGTVLLVGLLVYLLNWLNPPRLQMGSMTSTTLYNSMWFVYGSFVQQGGEVPYTTLATRMMMGAWWLFALIVISSYTANLAAFLTITRIESSIQ
;
A
#
# COMPACT_ATOMS: atom_id res chain seq x y z
N ARG A 1 -48.77 -18.00 -19.24
CA ARG A 1 -48.03 -17.20 -20.25
C ARG A 1 -46.58 -17.19 -19.82
N ILE A 2 -45.65 -17.50 -20.73
CA ILE A 2 -44.21 -17.39 -20.43
C ILE A 2 -43.85 -15.90 -20.55
N ILE A 3 -43.19 -15.37 -19.53
CA ILE A 3 -42.75 -13.96 -19.52
C ILE A 3 -41.42 -13.88 -20.24
N SER A 4 -41.35 -13.07 -21.29
CA SER A 4 -40.12 -12.87 -22.05
C SER A 4 -39.27 -11.81 -21.37
N MET A 5 -38.02 -12.13 -21.07
CA MET A 5 -37.12 -11.25 -20.32
C MET A 5 -35.81 -11.02 -21.06
N THR A 6 -35.36 -9.77 -21.06
CA THR A 6 -34.10 -9.35 -21.69
C THR A 6 -33.09 -8.91 -20.64
N PHE A 7 -31.80 -9.14 -20.89
CA PHE A 7 -30.72 -8.72 -20.00
C PHE A 7 -29.50 -8.21 -20.78
N CYS A 8 -28.64 -7.45 -20.10
CA CYS A 8 -27.29 -7.11 -20.56
C CYS A 8 -26.26 -7.85 -19.71
N HIS A 9 -25.22 -8.39 -20.34
CA HIS A 9 -24.18 -9.15 -19.65
C HIS A 9 -23.33 -8.24 -18.77
N GLU A 10 -23.20 -8.60 -17.49
CA GLU A 10 -22.42 -7.85 -16.52
C GLU A 10 -22.06 -8.74 -15.33
N GLU A 11 -20.77 -8.85 -15.02
CA GLU A 11 -20.31 -9.59 -13.84
C GLU A 11 -20.43 -8.69 -12.58
N PRO A 12 -20.90 -9.20 -11.43
CA PRO A 12 -21.38 -10.56 -11.14
C PRO A 12 -22.92 -10.72 -11.26
N PHE A 13 -23.60 -9.81 -11.95
CA PHE A 13 -25.07 -9.72 -11.98
C PHE A 13 -25.73 -10.73 -12.92
N VAL A 14 -25.29 -10.78 -14.17
CA VAL A 14 -25.77 -11.75 -15.17
C VAL A 14 -24.61 -12.22 -16.05
N MET A 15 -24.31 -13.50 -15.91
CA MET A 15 -23.18 -14.18 -16.53
C MET A 15 -23.67 -15.41 -17.28
N VAL A 16 -22.97 -15.75 -18.35
CA VAL A 16 -23.21 -17.02 -19.06
C VAL A 16 -22.42 -18.10 -18.32
N SER A 17 -23.08 -19.11 -17.77
CA SER A 17 -22.37 -20.25 -17.18
C SER A 17 -21.65 -21.02 -18.29
N GLU A 18 -20.42 -21.47 -18.06
CA GLU A 18 -19.73 -22.32 -19.01
C GLU A 18 -20.52 -23.61 -19.24
N ASN A 19 -20.78 -23.91 -20.52
CA ASN A 19 -21.52 -25.10 -20.91
C ASN A 19 -20.73 -26.36 -20.55
N VAL A 20 -21.21 -27.12 -19.58
CA VAL A 20 -20.88 -28.54 -19.49
C VAL A 20 -21.60 -29.24 -20.64
N LEU A 21 -20.82 -29.77 -21.59
CA LEU A 21 -21.22 -30.39 -22.85
C LEU A 21 -22.66 -30.96 -22.88
N GLY A 22 -23.53 -30.36 -23.70
CA GLY A 22 -24.89 -30.87 -24.00
C GLY A 22 -26.05 -30.25 -23.23
N LYS A 23 -25.80 -29.31 -22.29
CA LYS A 23 -26.87 -28.53 -21.63
C LYS A 23 -27.12 -27.18 -22.33
N PRO A 24 -28.37 -26.68 -22.34
CA PRO A 24 -28.65 -25.33 -22.82
C PRO A 24 -27.86 -24.31 -21.99
N LYS A 25 -27.46 -23.19 -22.63
CA LYS A 25 -26.75 -22.09 -21.96
C LYS A 25 -27.53 -21.68 -20.72
N LYS A 26 -26.97 -21.95 -19.54
CA LYS A 26 -27.55 -21.50 -18.28
C LYS A 26 -26.98 -20.12 -17.96
N TYR A 27 -27.85 -19.20 -17.57
CA TYR A 27 -27.43 -17.91 -17.06
C TYR A 27 -27.32 -18.00 -15.54
N GLN A 28 -26.36 -17.29 -14.96
CA GLN A 28 -26.09 -17.29 -13.53
C GLN A 28 -25.70 -15.88 -13.07
N GLY A 29 -25.84 -15.59 -11.79
CA GLY A 29 -25.44 -14.32 -11.21
C GLY A 29 -26.51 -13.75 -10.30
N PHE A 30 -26.16 -12.67 -9.61
CA PHE A 30 -27.00 -12.10 -8.55
C PHE A 30 -28.42 -11.78 -9.03
N SER A 31 -28.56 -11.16 -10.20
CA SER A 31 -29.87 -10.79 -10.74
C SER A 31 -30.68 -12.01 -11.17
N ILE A 32 -30.03 -13.08 -11.61
CA ILE A 32 -30.69 -14.35 -11.95
C ILE A 32 -31.24 -15.03 -10.70
N ASP A 33 -30.46 -15.06 -9.61
CA ASP A 33 -30.90 -15.64 -8.34
C ASP A 33 -32.12 -14.89 -7.77
N VAL A 34 -32.14 -13.56 -7.89
CA VAL A 34 -33.30 -12.73 -7.52
C VAL A 34 -34.51 -13.07 -8.39
N LEU A 35 -34.32 -13.24 -9.70
CA LEU A 35 -35.39 -13.58 -10.63
C LEU A 35 -35.98 -14.97 -10.35
N ASP A 36 -35.13 -15.96 -10.07
CA ASP A 36 -35.55 -17.31 -9.70
C ASP A 36 -36.35 -17.30 -8.39
N ALA A 37 -35.91 -16.52 -7.40
CA ALA A 37 -36.66 -16.34 -6.15
C ALA A 37 -38.04 -15.72 -6.40
N LEU A 38 -38.12 -14.70 -7.27
CA LEU A 38 -39.39 -14.06 -7.64
C LEU A 38 -40.32 -14.99 -8.43
N SER A 39 -39.76 -15.76 -9.38
CA SER A 39 -40.48 -16.75 -10.17
C SER A 39 -41.11 -17.82 -9.28
N ASN A 40 -40.35 -18.33 -8.31
CA ASN A 40 -40.84 -19.31 -7.35
C ASN A 40 -41.90 -18.72 -6.40
N TYR A 41 -41.72 -17.47 -5.96
CA TYR A 41 -42.64 -16.81 -5.03
C TYR A 41 -43.98 -16.42 -5.68
N LEU A 42 -43.94 -15.89 -6.91
CA LEU A 42 -45.11 -15.42 -7.64
C LEU A 42 -45.74 -16.47 -8.57
N GLY A 43 -45.04 -17.59 -8.82
CA GLY A 43 -45.54 -18.72 -9.60
C GLY A 43 -45.61 -18.45 -11.11
N PHE A 44 -44.64 -17.72 -11.68
CA PHE A 44 -44.56 -17.49 -13.13
C PHE A 44 -43.38 -18.21 -13.77
N ASN A 45 -43.54 -18.61 -15.03
CA ASN A 45 -42.46 -19.13 -15.86
C ASN A 45 -41.92 -18.01 -16.75
N TYR A 46 -40.61 -18.02 -16.99
CA TYR A 46 -39.96 -16.99 -17.78
C TYR A 46 -38.93 -17.59 -18.74
N GLU A 47 -38.62 -16.86 -19.80
CA GLU A 47 -37.52 -17.13 -20.71
C GLU A 47 -36.63 -15.89 -20.78
N ILE A 48 -35.33 -16.08 -20.59
CA ILE A 48 -34.34 -14.99 -20.62
C ILE A 48 -33.45 -15.08 -21.86
N TYR A 49 -33.22 -13.93 -22.48
CA TYR A 49 -32.28 -13.78 -23.59
C TYR A 49 -31.47 -12.50 -23.43
N ILE A 50 -30.32 -12.44 -24.11
CA ILE A 50 -29.46 -11.27 -24.08
C ILE A 50 -29.94 -10.23 -25.10
N ALA A 51 -29.88 -8.96 -24.73
CA ALA A 51 -30.16 -7.86 -25.66
C ALA A 51 -29.30 -8.01 -26.94
N PRO A 52 -29.89 -7.93 -28.15
CA PRO A 52 -29.18 -8.26 -29.40
C PRO A 52 -27.91 -7.44 -29.67
N ASP A 53 -27.87 -6.21 -29.18
CA ASP A 53 -26.77 -5.26 -29.35
C ASP A 53 -25.84 -5.18 -28.13
N HIS A 54 -26.10 -5.99 -27.09
CA HIS A 54 -25.34 -6.05 -25.83
C HIS A 54 -25.21 -4.69 -25.11
N LYS A 55 -26.20 -3.80 -25.25
CA LYS A 55 -26.21 -2.49 -24.58
C LYS A 55 -27.34 -2.38 -23.57
N TYR A 56 -27.18 -1.56 -22.55
CA TYR A 56 -28.27 -1.20 -21.62
C TYR A 56 -29.40 -0.43 -22.31
N GLY A 57 -29.04 0.45 -23.25
CA GLY A 57 -29.96 1.32 -23.93
C GLY A 57 -29.69 2.79 -23.65
N SER A 58 -29.66 3.55 -24.73
CA SER A 58 -29.49 5.00 -24.79
C SER A 58 -30.45 5.59 -25.82
N PRO A 59 -30.92 6.83 -25.61
CA PRO A 59 -31.70 7.52 -26.63
C PRO A 59 -30.84 7.73 -27.88
N GLN A 60 -31.45 7.55 -29.04
CA GLN A 60 -30.86 7.78 -30.35
C GLN A 60 -31.28 9.14 -30.91
N GLU A 61 -30.58 9.63 -31.93
CA GLU A 61 -30.86 10.92 -32.58
C GLU A 61 -32.26 10.98 -33.20
N ASP A 62 -32.81 9.83 -33.61
CA ASP A 62 -34.14 9.68 -34.18
C ASP A 62 -35.25 9.59 -33.11
N GLY A 63 -34.90 9.71 -31.82
CA GLY A 63 -35.82 9.59 -30.69
C GLY A 63 -36.14 8.15 -30.30
N THR A 64 -35.56 7.14 -30.97
CA THR A 64 -35.73 5.73 -30.60
C THR A 64 -34.76 5.34 -29.48
N TRP A 65 -34.98 4.14 -28.92
CA TRP A 65 -34.11 3.55 -27.90
C TRP A 65 -33.51 2.25 -28.41
N ASN A 66 -32.23 2.04 -28.17
CA ASN A 66 -31.55 0.78 -28.42
C ASN A 66 -31.39 -0.03 -27.11
N GLY A 67 -30.64 -1.13 -27.15
CA GLY A 67 -30.31 -1.89 -25.96
C GLY A 67 -31.49 -2.62 -25.33
N LEU A 68 -31.25 -3.03 -24.10
CA LEU A 68 -32.24 -3.59 -23.18
C LEU A 68 -33.47 -2.68 -23.07
N VAL A 69 -33.30 -1.36 -22.91
CA VAL A 69 -34.42 -0.41 -22.86
C VAL A 69 -35.22 -0.40 -24.17
N GLY A 70 -34.54 -0.44 -25.32
CA GLY A 70 -35.19 -0.52 -26.64
C GLY A 70 -36.08 -1.75 -26.79
N GLU A 71 -35.60 -2.93 -26.34
CA GLU A 71 -36.40 -4.16 -26.37
C GLU A 71 -37.69 -4.05 -25.56
N LEU A 72 -37.70 -3.27 -24.47
CA LEU A 72 -38.91 -2.97 -23.69
C LEU A 72 -39.82 -1.95 -24.38
N VAL A 73 -39.25 -0.86 -24.91
CA VAL A 73 -40.01 0.18 -25.63
C VAL A 73 -40.72 -0.40 -26.86
N PHE A 74 -40.05 -1.28 -27.60
CA PHE A 74 -40.62 -1.98 -28.76
C PHE A 74 -41.48 -3.20 -28.38
N LYS A 75 -41.68 -3.46 -27.07
CA LYS A 75 -42.48 -4.58 -26.54
C LYS A 75 -42.04 -5.96 -27.04
N ARG A 76 -40.73 -6.12 -27.28
CA ARG A 76 -40.10 -7.41 -27.64
C ARG A 76 -39.78 -8.24 -26.41
N ALA A 77 -39.54 -7.60 -25.27
CA ALA A 77 -39.50 -8.21 -23.96
C ALA A 77 -40.61 -7.65 -23.07
N ASP A 78 -41.09 -8.47 -22.14
CA ASP A 78 -42.04 -8.06 -21.10
C ASP A 78 -41.29 -7.41 -19.91
N ILE A 79 -40.09 -7.91 -19.55
CA ILE A 79 -39.30 -7.41 -18.41
C ILE A 79 -37.80 -7.31 -18.78
N GLY A 80 -37.14 -6.26 -18.29
CA GLY A 80 -35.69 -6.11 -18.40
C GLY A 80 -35.02 -6.32 -17.04
N ILE A 81 -34.01 -7.19 -16.98
CA ILE A 81 -33.26 -7.47 -15.75
C ILE A 81 -31.75 -7.37 -15.99
N SER A 82 -31.08 -6.46 -15.29
CA SER A 82 -29.61 -6.27 -15.35
C SER A 82 -29.22 -5.29 -14.23
N ALA A 83 -27.94 -4.93 -14.07
CA ALA A 83 -27.54 -3.82 -13.21
C ALA A 83 -27.82 -2.46 -13.89
N LEU A 84 -29.10 -2.22 -14.19
CA LEU A 84 -29.57 -1.06 -14.90
C LEU A 84 -29.81 0.10 -13.92
N THR A 85 -29.06 1.20 -14.07
CA THR A 85 -29.30 2.44 -13.33
C THR A 85 -30.63 3.07 -13.72
N ILE A 86 -31.45 3.42 -12.72
CA ILE A 86 -32.65 4.24 -12.86
C ILE A 86 -32.20 5.70 -13.12
N THR A 87 -32.55 6.23 -14.29
CA THR A 87 -32.24 7.60 -14.71
C THR A 87 -33.51 8.27 -15.24
N PRO A 88 -33.68 9.60 -15.12
CA PRO A 88 -34.88 10.29 -15.59
C PRO A 88 -35.24 10.01 -17.05
N ASP A 89 -34.25 9.96 -17.95
CA ASP A 89 -34.49 9.69 -19.37
C ASP A 89 -35.09 8.31 -19.62
N ARG A 90 -34.68 7.31 -18.83
CA ARG A 90 -35.18 5.93 -18.93
C ARG A 90 -36.57 5.82 -18.30
N GLU A 91 -36.78 6.48 -17.16
CA GLU A 91 -38.07 6.48 -16.45
C GLU A 91 -39.19 7.11 -17.28
N ASN A 92 -38.86 8.00 -18.22
CA ASN A 92 -39.83 8.57 -19.16
C ASN A 92 -40.34 7.58 -20.22
N VAL A 93 -39.67 6.45 -20.44
CA VAL A 93 -40.01 5.49 -21.51
C VAL A 93 -40.30 4.08 -21.02
N VAL A 94 -39.84 3.72 -19.82
CA VAL A 94 -40.12 2.44 -19.17
C VAL A 94 -40.37 2.63 -17.68
N ASP A 95 -41.26 1.82 -17.11
CA ASP A 95 -41.52 1.80 -15.68
C ASP A 95 -40.46 0.97 -14.94
N PHE A 96 -40.05 1.45 -13.77
CA PHE A 96 -39.11 0.75 -12.89
C PHE A 96 -39.79 0.25 -11.61
N THR A 97 -39.28 -0.86 -11.08
CA THR A 97 -39.57 -1.29 -9.71
C THR A 97 -38.74 -0.48 -8.71
N THR A 98 -38.96 -0.72 -7.42
CA THR A 98 -38.02 -0.27 -6.39
C THR A 98 -36.65 -0.90 -6.64
N ARG A 99 -35.59 -0.10 -6.51
CA ARG A 99 -34.21 -0.59 -6.58
C ARG A 99 -34.00 -1.75 -5.59
N TYR A 100 -33.33 -2.81 -6.04
CA TYR A 100 -32.98 -3.94 -5.18
C TYR A 100 -31.53 -3.85 -4.63
N MET A 101 -30.73 -2.91 -5.14
CA MET A 101 -29.35 -2.68 -4.71
C MET A 101 -29.04 -1.18 -4.76
N ASP A 102 -28.44 -0.65 -3.70
CA ASP A 102 -27.82 0.67 -3.71
C ASP A 102 -26.36 0.55 -4.15
N TYR A 103 -25.91 1.47 -5.01
CA TYR A 103 -24.52 1.54 -5.44
C TYR A 103 -23.97 2.95 -5.20
N SER A 104 -22.65 3.04 -5.08
CA SER A 104 -21.91 4.30 -5.04
C SER A 104 -20.93 4.35 -6.21
N VAL A 105 -20.72 5.55 -6.75
CA VAL A 105 -19.70 5.78 -7.77
C VAL A 105 -18.37 5.97 -7.06
N GLY A 106 -17.38 5.16 -7.41
CA GLY A 106 -16.02 5.25 -6.90
C GLY A 106 -15.01 5.42 -8.02
N VAL A 107 -13.84 5.97 -7.70
CA VAL A 107 -12.70 6.05 -8.62
C VAL A 107 -11.77 4.87 -8.35
N LEU A 108 -11.50 4.08 -9.39
CA LEU A 108 -10.52 3.00 -9.32
C LEU A 108 -9.13 3.52 -9.66
N LEU A 109 -8.19 3.40 -8.72
CA LEU A 109 -6.79 3.78 -8.90
C LEU A 109 -5.89 2.54 -8.88
N ARG A 110 -4.84 2.55 -9.70
CA ARG A 110 -3.80 1.53 -9.63
C ARG A 110 -3.09 1.67 -8.28
N ARG A 111 -2.97 0.56 -7.55
CA ARG A 111 -2.16 0.49 -6.33
C ARG A 111 -0.71 0.90 -6.67
N ALA A 112 -0.18 1.87 -5.94
CA ALA A 112 1.23 2.26 -6.05
C ALA A 112 2.15 1.06 -5.74
N GLU A 113 3.15 0.83 -6.59
CA GLU A 113 4.15 -0.20 -6.37
C GLU A 113 5.08 0.21 -5.23
N LYS A 114 5.32 -0.69 -4.28
CA LYS A 114 6.29 -0.46 -3.20
C LYS A 114 7.70 -0.63 -3.78
N THR A 115 8.40 0.46 -4.04
CA THR A 115 9.84 0.41 -4.33
C THR A 115 10.60 0.25 -3.02
N VAL A 116 11.44 -0.80 -2.91
CA VAL A 116 12.36 -0.94 -1.78
C VAL A 116 13.54 -0.02 -2.03
N ASP A 117 13.72 1.00 -1.19
CA ASP A 117 14.89 1.86 -1.27
C ASP A 117 16.12 1.10 -0.72
N MET A 118 17.15 0.95 -1.56
CA MET A 118 18.39 0.27 -1.22
C MET A 118 19.15 0.98 -0.09
N PHE A 119 18.91 2.28 0.12
CA PHE A 119 19.53 3.09 1.18
C PHE A 119 18.59 3.42 2.34
N ALA A 120 17.50 2.66 2.51
CA ALA A 120 16.57 2.83 3.63
C ALA A 120 17.24 2.80 5.02
N CYS A 121 18.40 2.17 5.14
CA CYS A 121 19.23 2.14 6.35
C CYS A 121 19.82 3.53 6.71
N LEU A 122 20.11 4.39 5.73
CA LEU A 122 20.67 5.73 5.96
C LEU A 122 19.59 6.80 6.19
N ALA A 123 18.35 6.52 5.75
CA ALA A 123 17.19 7.40 5.89
C ALA A 123 16.83 7.86 7.32
N PRO A 124 17.15 7.14 8.42
CA PRO A 124 16.78 7.57 9.77
C PRO A 124 17.47 8.87 10.21
N PHE A 125 18.59 9.26 9.60
CA PHE A 125 19.28 10.50 9.92
C PHE A 125 19.55 11.30 8.65
N ASP A 126 19.38 12.61 8.73
CA ASP A 126 19.77 13.51 7.64
C ASP A 126 21.28 13.45 7.40
N LEU A 127 21.68 13.69 6.14
CA LEU A 127 23.10 13.76 5.76
C LEU A 127 23.89 14.78 6.59
N SER A 128 23.26 15.89 6.99
CA SER A 128 23.86 16.88 7.88
C SER A 128 24.20 16.31 9.25
N LEU A 129 23.34 15.46 9.82
CA LEU A 129 23.57 14.82 11.11
C LEU A 129 24.66 13.75 11.01
N TRP A 130 24.68 12.98 9.92
CA TRP A 130 25.77 12.05 9.61
C TRP A 130 27.13 12.76 9.54
N ALA A 131 27.19 13.90 8.87
CA ALA A 131 28.40 14.72 8.81
C ALA A 131 28.82 15.24 10.20
N CYS A 132 27.86 15.64 11.05
CA CYS A 132 28.14 16.04 12.43
C CYS A 132 28.69 14.89 13.29
N ILE A 133 28.14 13.69 13.15
CA ILE A 133 28.62 12.49 13.85
C ILE A 133 30.06 12.19 13.42
N ALA A 134 30.34 12.17 12.11
CA ALA A 134 31.69 11.95 11.58
C ALA A 134 32.67 13.01 12.08
N GLY A 135 32.28 14.29 12.07
CA GLY A 135 33.08 15.38 12.62
C GLY A 135 33.36 15.22 14.12
N THR A 136 32.37 14.77 14.90
CA THR A 136 32.52 14.55 16.35
C THR A 136 33.47 13.39 16.64
N VAL A 137 33.39 12.28 15.89
CA VAL A 137 34.35 11.15 16.00
C VAL A 137 35.78 11.63 15.75
N LEU A 138 36.01 12.42 14.71
CA LEU A 138 37.34 12.97 14.40
C LEU A 138 37.83 13.93 15.49
N LEU A 139 36.96 14.82 15.97
CA LEU A 139 37.28 15.78 17.03
C LEU A 139 37.66 15.07 18.33
N VAL A 140 36.90 14.06 18.76
CA VAL A 140 37.20 13.30 19.97
C VAL A 140 38.47 12.47 19.80
N GLY A 141 38.70 11.88 18.62
CA GLY A 141 39.96 11.21 18.29
C GLY A 141 41.18 12.13 18.44
N LEU A 142 41.08 13.38 17.95
CA LEU A 142 42.12 14.40 18.11
C LEU A 142 42.32 14.83 19.57
N LEU A 143 41.23 15.02 20.32
CA LEU A 143 41.32 15.38 21.75
C LEU A 143 41.99 14.27 22.57
N VAL A 144 41.65 13.00 22.33
CA VAL A 144 42.30 11.86 22.98
C VAL A 144 43.78 11.82 22.64
N TYR A 145 44.13 12.02 21.37
CA TYR A 145 45.54 12.10 20.95
C TYR A 145 46.29 13.24 21.67
N LEU A 146 45.72 14.44 21.73
CA LEU A 146 46.34 15.59 22.42
C LEU A 146 46.52 15.34 23.92
N LEU A 147 45.52 14.75 24.59
CA LEU A 147 45.62 14.41 26.01
C LEU A 147 46.72 13.40 26.29
N ASN A 148 46.88 12.42 25.41
CA ASN A 148 47.95 11.42 25.49
C ASN A 148 49.33 11.98 25.16
N TRP A 149 49.40 12.98 24.27
CA TRP A 149 50.66 13.65 23.97
C TRP A 149 51.11 14.55 25.12
N LEU A 150 50.20 15.29 25.75
CA LEU A 150 50.48 16.16 26.90
C LEU A 150 50.79 15.37 28.17
N ASN A 151 50.14 14.21 28.35
CA ASN A 151 50.34 13.34 29.51
C ASN A 151 50.62 11.90 29.03
N PRO A 152 51.86 11.61 28.56
CA PRO A 152 52.19 10.28 28.06
C PRO A 152 51.97 9.25 29.17
N PRO A 153 51.15 8.20 28.92
CA PRO A 153 50.92 7.16 29.92
C PRO A 153 52.25 6.48 30.25
N ARG A 154 52.49 6.23 31.53
CA ARG A 154 53.62 5.41 32.00
C ARG A 154 53.34 3.95 31.62
N LEU A 155 53.57 3.60 30.36
CA LEU A 155 53.44 2.22 29.90
C LEU A 155 54.53 1.36 30.55
N GLN A 156 54.17 0.18 31.05
CA GLN A 156 55.15 -0.83 31.47
C GLN A 156 56.01 -1.23 30.25
N MET A 157 57.31 -1.35 30.48
CA MET A 157 58.30 -1.75 29.48
C MET A 157 57.88 -3.08 28.84
N GLY A 158 57.31 -3.03 27.62
CA GLY A 158 56.84 -4.21 26.88
C GLY A 158 55.49 -4.06 26.16
N SER A 159 54.65 -3.07 26.47
CA SER A 159 53.39 -2.85 25.72
C SER A 159 53.62 -2.00 24.47
N MET A 160 53.63 -2.66 23.31
CA MET A 160 53.86 -2.07 21.97
C MET A 160 52.63 -1.33 21.41
N THR A 161 51.83 -0.66 22.25
CA THR A 161 50.79 0.24 21.74
C THR A 161 51.38 1.65 21.66
N SER A 162 52.06 1.94 20.55
CA SER A 162 52.50 3.29 20.24
C SER A 162 51.31 4.24 20.29
N THR A 163 51.43 5.35 21.02
CA THR A 163 50.41 6.42 21.16
C THR A 163 50.28 7.24 19.88
N THR A 164 50.12 6.56 18.75
CA THR A 164 50.01 7.15 17.42
C THR A 164 48.59 7.70 17.21
N LEU A 165 48.47 8.78 16.43
CA LEU A 165 47.18 9.38 16.05
C LEU A 165 46.19 8.34 15.51
N TYR A 166 46.68 7.45 14.65
CA TYR A 166 45.91 6.35 14.06
C TYR A 166 45.26 5.44 15.12
N ASN A 167 46.03 5.02 16.14
CA ASN A 167 45.51 4.14 17.19
C ASN A 167 44.45 4.84 18.04
N SER A 168 44.60 6.14 18.28
CA SER A 168 43.63 6.94 19.04
C SER A 168 42.32 7.12 18.25
N MET A 169 42.43 7.42 16.95
CA MET A 169 41.27 7.53 16.05
C MET A 169 40.55 6.20 15.87
N TRP A 170 41.31 5.12 15.64
CA TRP A 170 40.76 3.76 15.50
C TRP A 170 40.01 3.33 16.76
N PHE A 171 40.55 3.64 17.94
CA PHE A 171 39.90 3.34 19.21
C PHE A 171 38.61 4.12 19.43
N VAL A 172 38.61 5.43 19.16
CA VAL A 172 37.40 6.28 19.26
C VAL A 172 36.34 5.80 18.27
N TYR A 173 36.72 5.46 17.05
CA TYR A 173 35.83 4.85 16.07
C TYR A 173 35.31 3.48 16.54
N GLY A 174 36.18 2.56 16.98
CA GLY A 174 35.79 1.23 17.45
C GLY A 174 34.80 1.30 18.62
N SER A 175 35.04 2.18 19.59
CA SER A 175 34.12 2.41 20.70
C SER A 175 32.76 2.98 20.27
N PHE A 176 32.69 3.78 19.20
CA PHE A 176 31.44 4.25 18.62
C PHE A 176 30.66 3.12 17.96
N VAL A 177 31.33 2.20 17.26
CA VAL A 177 30.69 1.03 16.62
C VAL A 177 30.48 -0.12 17.62
N GLN A 178 30.63 0.13 18.92
CA GLN A 178 30.55 -0.88 20.00
C GLN A 178 31.54 -2.05 19.84
N GLN A 179 32.57 -1.88 19.03
CA GLN A 179 33.69 -2.81 18.91
C GLN A 179 34.70 -2.44 19.99
N GLY A 180 34.58 -3.10 21.15
CA GLY A 180 35.46 -2.88 22.28
C GLY A 180 36.94 -3.07 21.92
N GLY A 181 37.81 -2.29 22.55
CA GLY A 181 39.27 -2.43 22.46
C GLY A 181 39.92 -2.21 23.82
N GLU A 182 41.11 -2.78 24.03
CA GLU A 182 41.85 -2.58 25.27
C GLU A 182 42.33 -1.13 25.38
N VAL A 183 42.07 -0.51 26.53
CA VAL A 183 42.37 0.91 26.79
C VAL A 183 43.73 1.02 27.49
N PRO A 184 44.79 1.53 26.84
CA PRO A 184 46.07 1.74 27.51
C PRO A 184 46.11 3.05 28.34
N TYR A 185 45.01 3.81 28.40
CA TYR A 185 44.97 5.15 28.99
C TYR A 185 44.64 5.12 30.49
N THR A 186 45.62 5.50 31.31
CA THR A 186 45.60 5.35 32.77
C THR A 186 45.24 6.63 33.53
N THR A 187 45.11 7.78 32.86
CA THR A 187 44.86 9.09 33.51
C THR A 187 43.37 9.34 33.77
N LEU A 188 43.06 10.03 34.87
CA LEU A 188 41.69 10.36 35.27
C LEU A 188 40.95 11.19 34.20
N ALA A 189 41.65 12.14 33.56
CA ALA A 189 41.09 13.01 32.52
C ALA A 189 40.62 12.23 31.29
N THR A 190 41.43 11.28 30.79
CA THR A 190 41.07 10.46 29.63
C THR A 190 39.91 9.52 29.95
N ARG A 191 39.81 9.02 31.19
CA ARG A 191 38.67 8.19 31.63
C ARG A 191 37.35 8.97 31.68
N MET A 192 37.36 10.20 32.20
CA MET A 192 36.17 11.05 32.22
C MET A 192 35.73 11.43 30.80
N MET A 193 36.68 11.75 29.92
CA MET A 193 36.42 12.03 28.51
C MET A 193 35.80 10.82 27.79
N MET A 194 36.36 9.62 27.99
CA MET A 194 35.81 8.39 27.42
C MET A 194 34.42 8.05 27.97
N GLY A 195 34.16 8.33 29.24
CA GLY A 195 32.81 8.19 29.82
C GLY A 195 31.78 9.08 29.13
N ALA A 196 32.12 10.34 28.88
CA ALA A 196 31.26 11.26 28.12
C ALA A 196 31.08 10.81 26.66
N TRP A 197 32.15 10.32 26.02
CA TRP A 197 32.10 9.77 24.67
C TRP A 197 31.19 8.54 24.56
N TRP A 198 31.28 7.61 25.51
CA TRP A 198 30.43 6.43 25.54
C TRP A 198 28.96 6.79 25.76
N LEU A 199 28.67 7.77 26.63
CA LEU A 199 27.30 8.27 26.81
C LEU A 199 26.75 8.86 25.51
N PHE A 200 27.55 9.66 24.81
CA PHE A 200 27.18 10.22 23.51
C PHE A 200 26.92 9.11 22.47
N ALA A 201 27.83 8.14 22.33
CA ALA A 201 27.67 7.02 21.42
C ALA A 201 26.40 6.21 21.70
N LEU A 202 26.10 5.94 22.98
CA LEU A 202 24.86 5.25 23.38
C LEU A 202 23.60 6.03 22.98
N ILE A 203 23.57 7.35 23.18
CA ILE A 203 22.44 8.20 22.79
C ILE A 203 22.22 8.16 21.28
N VAL A 204 23.29 8.28 20.49
CA VAL A 204 23.22 8.28 19.02
C VAL A 204 22.69 6.94 18.49
N ILE A 205 23.24 5.82 18.97
CA ILE A 205 22.84 4.48 18.53
C ILE A 205 21.39 4.20 18.94
N SER A 206 21.02 4.53 20.19
CA SER A 206 19.65 4.33 20.67
C SER A 206 18.64 5.12 19.84
N SER A 207 18.95 6.39 19.51
CA SER A 207 18.09 7.24 18.68
C SER A 207 18.00 6.72 17.25
N TYR A 208 19.11 6.25 16.68
CA TYR A 208 19.15 5.64 15.35
C TYR A 208 18.25 4.40 15.28
N THR A 209 18.40 3.47 16.23
CA THR A 209 17.60 2.24 16.27
C THR A 209 16.11 2.55 16.46
N ALA A 210 15.77 3.52 17.32
CA ALA A 210 14.39 3.94 17.51
C ALA A 210 13.77 4.54 16.23
N ASN A 211 14.49 5.42 15.54
CA ASN A 211 13.98 6.06 14.34
C ASN A 211 13.93 5.10 13.14
N LEU A 212 14.90 4.19 13.02
CA LEU A 212 14.86 3.13 12.02
C LEU A 212 13.66 2.21 12.22
N ALA A 213 13.37 1.81 13.46
CA ALA A 213 12.18 1.02 13.77
C ALA A 213 10.89 1.76 13.40
N ALA A 214 10.78 3.05 13.75
CA ALA A 214 9.65 3.89 13.37
C ALA A 214 9.51 3.94 11.84
N PHE A 215 10.59 4.19 11.11
CA PHE A 215 10.59 4.24 9.65
C PHE A 215 10.11 2.94 9.01
N LEU A 216 10.53 1.78 9.52
CA LEU A 216 10.12 0.48 8.99
C LEU A 216 8.65 0.12 9.31
N THR A 217 8.10 0.64 10.42
CA THR A 217 6.70 0.42 10.78
C THR A 217 5.73 1.33 10.04
N ILE A 218 6.18 2.51 9.60
CA ILE A 218 5.34 3.44 8.85
C ILE A 218 5.19 2.92 7.42
N THR A 219 4.12 2.17 7.18
CA THR A 219 3.58 2.06 5.84
C THR A 219 2.98 3.42 5.47
N ARG A 220 3.70 4.23 4.69
CA ARG A 220 3.08 5.39 4.06
C ARG A 220 1.99 4.87 3.12
N ILE A 221 0.75 4.92 3.58
CA ILE A 221 -0.40 4.90 2.70
C ILE A 221 -0.42 6.28 2.07
N GLU A 222 0.36 6.46 1.01
CA GLU A 222 0.15 7.60 0.11
C GLU A 222 -1.20 7.35 -0.58
N SER A 223 -2.27 7.79 0.07
CA SER A 223 -3.56 7.97 -0.59
C SER A 223 -3.43 9.20 -1.48
N SER A 224 -2.90 9.01 -2.69
CA SER A 224 -3.13 9.99 -3.74
C SER A 224 -4.62 9.93 -4.06
N ILE A 225 -5.34 10.97 -3.61
CA ILE A 225 -6.73 11.36 -3.92
C ILE A 225 -7.74 11.10 -2.79
N GLN A 226 -8.39 12.20 -2.38
CA GLN A 226 -9.53 12.32 -1.46
C GLN A 226 -10.85 12.10 -2.19
#